data_AF-A0A6N7PXF3-F1
#
_entry.id   AF-A0A6N7PXF3-F1
#
_cell.length_a   1.000
_cell.length_b   1.000
_cell.length_c   1.000
_cell.angle_alpha   90.00
_cell.angle_beta   90.00
_cell.angle_gamma   90.00
#
_symmetry.space_group_name_H-M   'P 1'
#
loop_
_entity.id
_entity.type
_entity.pdbx_description
1 polymer ?
#
loop_
_entity_poly.entity_id
_entity_poly.type
_entity_poly.pdbx_seq_one_letter_code
_entity_poly.pdbx_strand_id
1 'polypeptide(L)'
;MSTPVPRWNPSSVATRREQMLLARLGNHRKLFAFLYQHRLELFDDAFQDELAAMYRDTGEGRLPVPPALLAMVLLLQAYHGVSDREAVELTVVDLRWQLVLSILGAETQAFGQSTLQAFRERMIAHGMDLRMLERTIELAKKTQGFDWEKLPTTLRLAVDSRPLEGAGRVEDTINLLGHAAFKLLRGAAALLELKAEQIAACAGAPVFLAPSIKTGLDIDWFDPEQKADAIVELTRQIDALEAWIRRQAGAAADEAPLKELFDCIAQLRAQDLQPDPPGGGKPRIREGVAKDRRVSIEDPQMRHGRKSKSKRFKGYKQHIANDLDTELILAVSVTPANRPEGEGAADLAKDLSRSPRNDKIDEVYIDRAYV
;
A
#
# COMPACT_ATOMS: atom_id res chain seq x y z
N MET A 1 -25.87 17.15 -11.88
CA MET A 1 -25.14 17.89 -12.95
C MET A 1 -23.70 17.44 -12.86
N SER A 2 -23.14 16.90 -13.94
CA SER A 2 -21.72 16.49 -13.95
C SER A 2 -20.86 17.74 -13.82
N THR A 3 -19.96 17.77 -12.83
CA THR A 3 -19.00 18.86 -12.70
C THR A 3 -17.78 18.51 -13.56
N PRO A 4 -17.48 19.28 -14.62
CA PRO A 4 -16.35 18.97 -15.49
C PRO A 4 -15.04 19.10 -14.71
N VAL A 5 -14.10 18.19 -14.97
CA VAL A 5 -12.75 18.27 -14.42
C VAL A 5 -12.07 19.51 -15.01
N PRO A 6 -11.52 20.43 -14.18
CA PRO A 6 -10.93 21.66 -14.68
C PRO A 6 -9.60 21.40 -15.38
N ARG A 7 -9.36 22.12 -16.49
CA ARG A 7 -8.08 22.13 -17.21
C ARG A 7 -7.11 23.13 -16.60
N TRP A 8 -5.81 22.82 -16.69
CA TRP A 8 -4.74 23.74 -16.30
C TRP A 8 -4.14 24.36 -17.56
N ASN A 9 -4.46 25.63 -17.82
CA ASN A 9 -4.05 26.37 -19.02
C ASN A 9 -3.21 27.59 -18.64
N PRO A 10 -1.94 27.40 -18.26
CA PRO A 10 -1.05 28.51 -17.94
C PRO A 10 -0.78 29.40 -19.18
N SER A 11 -0.51 30.69 -18.96
CA SER A 11 -0.18 31.60 -20.07
C SER A 11 1.08 31.14 -20.82
N SER A 12 1.04 31.23 -22.15
CA SER A 12 2.21 31.07 -23.03
C SER A 12 3.06 32.33 -23.14
N VAL A 13 2.53 33.48 -22.72
CA VAL A 13 3.22 34.78 -22.76
C VAL A 13 3.76 35.11 -21.37
N ALA A 14 5.08 35.19 -21.27
CA ALA A 14 5.77 35.54 -20.03
C ALA A 14 5.70 37.05 -19.76
N THR A 15 5.22 37.40 -18.56
CA THR A 15 5.27 38.77 -18.02
C THR A 15 6.71 39.21 -17.74
N ARG A 16 6.92 40.53 -17.58
CA ARG A 16 8.23 41.09 -17.23
C ARG A 16 8.82 40.46 -15.96
N ARG A 17 7.99 40.18 -14.95
CA ARG A 17 8.42 39.55 -13.69
C ARG A 17 8.87 38.10 -13.92
N GLU A 18 8.12 37.33 -14.70
CA GLU A 18 8.48 35.95 -15.03
C GLU A 18 9.78 35.89 -15.84
N GLN A 19 9.96 36.77 -16.83
CA GLN A 19 11.21 36.88 -17.60
C GLN A 19 12.41 37.13 -16.68
N MET A 20 12.28 38.01 -15.69
CA MET A 20 13.34 38.27 -14.70
C MET A 20 13.66 37.04 -13.83
N LEU A 21 12.65 36.24 -13.46
CA LEU A 21 12.86 35.01 -12.70
C LEU A 21 13.50 33.92 -13.56
N LEU A 22 13.05 33.75 -14.80
CA LEU A 22 13.62 32.79 -15.76
C LEU A 22 15.09 33.07 -16.05
N ALA A 23 15.47 34.34 -16.22
CA ALA A 23 16.86 34.74 -16.41
C ALA A 23 17.77 34.31 -15.25
N ARG A 24 17.26 34.26 -14.02
CA ARG A 24 18.00 33.78 -12.84
C ARG A 24 18.10 32.24 -12.81
N LEU A 25 17.09 31.54 -13.30
CA LEU A 25 17.01 30.07 -13.31
C LEU A 25 17.83 29.41 -14.42
N GLY A 26 18.11 30.13 -15.51
CA GLY A 26 18.88 29.57 -16.64
C GLY A 26 20.27 29.04 -16.25
N ASN A 27 20.89 29.63 -15.21
CA ASN A 27 22.22 29.27 -14.75
C ASN A 27 22.22 28.33 -13.52
N HIS A 28 21.08 28.20 -12.82
CA HIS A 28 20.96 27.41 -11.59
C HIS A 28 19.53 26.86 -11.46
N ARG A 29 19.38 25.55 -11.26
CA ARG A 29 18.08 24.84 -11.23
C ARG A 29 17.34 24.89 -12.59
N LYS A 30 18.04 24.48 -13.64
CA LYS A 30 17.58 24.47 -15.05
C LYS A 30 16.22 23.79 -15.27
N LEU A 31 15.85 22.82 -14.44
CA LEU A 31 14.56 22.13 -14.55
C LEU A 31 13.37 23.09 -14.42
N PHE A 32 13.41 24.10 -13.55
CA PHE A 32 12.30 25.06 -13.45
C PHE A 32 12.09 25.85 -14.74
N ALA A 33 13.18 26.30 -15.36
CA ALA A 33 13.12 27.01 -16.64
C ALA A 33 12.59 26.09 -17.75
N PHE A 34 13.09 24.85 -17.79
CA PHE A 34 12.63 23.83 -18.74
C PHE A 34 11.13 23.52 -18.58
N LEU A 35 10.66 23.26 -17.36
CA LEU A 35 9.26 22.99 -17.09
C LEU A 35 8.38 24.20 -17.41
N TYR A 36 8.81 25.43 -17.09
CA TYR A 36 8.08 26.64 -17.48
C TYR A 36 7.90 26.73 -19.00
N GLN A 37 8.99 26.51 -19.75
CA GLN A 37 9.02 26.63 -21.22
C GLN A 37 8.16 25.56 -21.89
N HIS A 38 8.15 24.34 -21.34
CA HIS A 38 7.51 23.19 -21.98
C HIS A 38 6.24 22.69 -21.29
N ARG A 39 5.72 23.33 -20.23
CA ARG A 39 4.52 22.87 -19.51
C ARG A 39 3.28 22.68 -20.40
N LEU A 40 3.07 23.53 -21.40
CA LEU A 40 1.94 23.42 -22.33
C LEU A 40 2.13 22.27 -23.33
N GLU A 41 3.38 21.94 -23.66
CA GLU A 41 3.68 20.76 -24.47
C GLU A 41 3.59 19.49 -23.62
N LEU A 42 4.08 19.52 -22.38
CA LEU A 42 4.02 18.40 -21.45
C LEU A 42 2.57 18.01 -21.16
N PHE A 43 1.73 19.01 -20.89
CA PHE A 43 0.30 18.88 -20.59
C PHE A 43 -0.56 19.45 -21.72
N ASP A 44 -0.42 18.89 -22.91
CA ASP A 44 -1.29 19.19 -24.04
C ASP A 44 -2.74 18.73 -23.78
N ASP A 45 -3.66 19.10 -24.69
CA ASP A 45 -5.07 18.79 -24.50
C ASP A 45 -5.34 17.28 -24.41
N ALA A 46 -4.69 16.48 -25.26
CA ALA A 46 -4.87 15.03 -25.27
C ALA A 46 -4.44 14.41 -23.93
N PHE A 47 -3.28 14.81 -23.39
CA PHE A 47 -2.80 14.27 -22.13
C PHE A 47 -3.63 14.77 -20.93
N GLN A 48 -4.16 16.00 -20.99
CA GLN A 48 -5.11 16.46 -19.98
C GLN A 48 -6.44 15.68 -20.01
N ASP A 49 -6.90 15.23 -21.19
CA ASP A 49 -8.07 14.36 -21.30
C ASP A 49 -7.79 12.97 -20.69
N GLU A 50 -6.61 12.38 -20.91
CA GLU A 50 -6.18 11.15 -20.25
C GLU A 50 -6.18 11.31 -18.71
N LEU A 51 -5.62 12.41 -18.20
CA LEU A 51 -5.60 12.69 -16.77
C LEU A 51 -7.01 12.90 -16.19
N ALA A 52 -7.90 13.54 -16.95
CA ALA A 52 -9.29 13.77 -16.54
C ALA A 52 -10.10 12.47 -16.50
N ALA A 53 -9.80 11.49 -17.35
CA ALA A 53 -10.48 10.19 -17.40
C ALA A 53 -10.33 9.36 -16.12
N MET A 54 -9.35 9.67 -15.25
CA MET A 54 -9.23 9.04 -13.94
C MET A 54 -10.32 9.49 -12.94
N TYR A 55 -11.01 10.58 -13.22
CA TYR A 55 -11.97 11.19 -12.30
C TYR A 55 -13.40 10.75 -12.63
N ARG A 56 -14.24 10.71 -11.58
CA ARG A 56 -15.66 10.41 -11.72
C ARG A 56 -16.41 11.59 -12.33
N ASP A 57 -17.45 11.28 -13.09
CA ASP A 57 -18.36 12.22 -13.75
C ASP A 57 -19.65 12.49 -12.95
N THR A 58 -19.86 11.78 -11.83
CA THR A 58 -21.13 11.78 -11.08
C THR A 58 -21.41 13.05 -10.26
N GLY A 59 -20.43 13.94 -10.10
CA GLY A 59 -20.56 15.21 -9.35
C GLY A 59 -20.54 15.04 -7.82
N GLU A 60 -20.32 13.82 -7.31
CA GLU A 60 -20.20 13.55 -5.88
C GLU A 60 -18.77 13.80 -5.38
N GLY A 61 -18.66 14.40 -4.19
CA GLY A 61 -17.38 14.64 -3.52
C GLY A 61 -16.88 16.08 -3.62
N ARG A 62 -15.57 16.26 -3.39
CA ARG A 62 -14.92 17.59 -3.46
C ARG A 62 -14.66 17.96 -4.91
N LEU A 63 -14.72 19.27 -5.20
CA LEU A 63 -14.34 19.80 -6.50
C LEU A 63 -12.88 19.42 -6.81
N PRO A 64 -12.61 18.86 -8.00
CA PRO A 64 -11.26 18.45 -8.37
C PRO A 64 -10.37 19.67 -8.60
N VAL A 65 -9.13 19.59 -8.11
CA VAL A 65 -8.03 20.47 -8.54
C VAL A 65 -7.56 19.99 -9.92
N PRO A 66 -7.16 20.89 -10.84
CA PRO A 66 -6.71 20.49 -12.18
C PRO A 66 -5.65 19.37 -12.14
N PRO A 67 -5.88 18.21 -12.76
CA PRO A 67 -4.97 17.06 -12.68
C PRO A 67 -3.55 17.38 -13.17
N ALA A 68 -3.44 18.16 -14.25
CA ALA A 68 -2.16 18.57 -14.80
C ALA A 68 -1.34 19.49 -13.86
N LEU A 69 -2.01 20.34 -13.08
CA LEU A 69 -1.35 21.15 -12.05
C LEU A 69 -0.79 20.23 -10.95
N LEU A 70 -1.57 19.26 -10.49
CA LEU A 70 -1.11 18.30 -9.49
C LEU A 70 0.04 17.42 -10.02
N ALA A 71 -0.01 17.01 -11.29
CA ALA A 71 1.08 16.28 -11.93
C ALA A 71 2.36 17.12 -12.03
N MET A 72 2.25 18.41 -12.36
CA MET A 72 3.40 19.34 -12.33
C MET A 72 3.98 19.48 -10.91
N VAL A 73 3.13 19.54 -9.89
CA VAL A 73 3.56 19.54 -8.49
C VAL A 73 4.33 18.27 -8.14
N LEU A 74 3.89 17.09 -8.59
CA LEU A 74 4.62 15.84 -8.35
C LEU A 74 6.03 15.86 -8.94
N LEU A 75 6.21 16.43 -10.13
CA LEU A 75 7.54 16.60 -10.74
C LEU A 75 8.43 17.53 -9.91
N LEU A 76 7.88 18.67 -9.46
CA LEU A 76 8.62 19.62 -8.62
C LEU A 76 8.96 19.02 -7.25
N GLN A 77 8.02 18.27 -6.66
CA GLN A 77 8.20 17.56 -5.40
C GLN A 77 9.32 16.53 -5.50
N ALA A 78 9.31 15.70 -6.55
CA ALA A 78 10.35 14.71 -6.81
C ALA A 78 11.72 15.37 -7.01
N TYR A 79 11.78 16.48 -7.76
CA TYR A 79 13.01 17.22 -7.98
C TYR A 79 13.59 17.84 -6.69
N HIS A 80 12.73 18.26 -5.76
CA HIS A 80 13.14 18.86 -4.49
C HIS A 80 13.37 17.84 -3.36
N GLY A 81 12.82 16.63 -3.45
CA GLY A 81 12.89 15.63 -2.39
C GLY A 81 12.13 16.06 -1.12
N VAL A 82 10.96 16.69 -1.28
CA VAL A 82 10.19 17.30 -0.18
C VAL A 82 8.92 16.52 0.17
N SER A 83 8.48 16.61 1.43
CA SER A 83 7.24 15.99 1.91
C SER A 83 6.00 16.62 1.27
N ASP A 84 4.83 15.95 1.35
CA ASP A 84 3.57 16.51 0.85
C ASP A 84 3.19 17.83 1.52
N ARG A 85 3.44 17.93 2.84
CA ARG A 85 3.19 19.16 3.59
C ARG A 85 4.05 20.31 3.08
N GLU A 86 5.32 20.02 2.82
CA GLU A 86 6.26 21.01 2.29
C GLU A 86 5.92 21.38 0.83
N ALA A 87 5.52 20.42 0.00
CA ALA A 87 5.10 20.69 -1.38
C ALA A 87 3.90 21.64 -1.45
N VAL A 88 2.93 21.51 -0.52
CA VAL A 88 1.81 22.45 -0.38
C VAL A 88 2.33 23.84 0.00
N GLU A 89 3.21 23.93 0.99
CA GLU A 89 3.75 25.21 1.47
C GLU A 89 4.54 25.95 0.38
N LEU A 90 5.33 25.22 -0.41
CA LEU A 90 6.10 25.78 -1.53
C LEU A 90 5.23 26.41 -2.62
N THR A 91 3.94 26.07 -2.71
CA THR A 91 2.99 26.76 -3.61
C THR A 91 2.74 28.22 -3.21
N VAL A 92 3.02 28.58 -1.95
CA VAL A 92 2.83 29.92 -1.38
C VAL A 92 4.17 30.63 -1.23
N VAL A 93 5.18 29.97 -0.66
CA VAL A 93 6.41 30.65 -0.21
C VAL A 93 7.54 30.65 -1.25
N ASP A 94 7.45 29.86 -2.32
CA ASP A 94 8.53 29.73 -3.31
C ASP A 94 8.13 30.29 -4.69
N LEU A 95 8.73 31.42 -5.07
CA LEU A 95 8.48 32.07 -6.36
C LEU A 95 8.80 31.19 -7.58
N ARG A 96 9.70 30.20 -7.45
CA ARG A 96 10.05 29.29 -8.55
C ARG A 96 8.94 28.28 -8.79
N TRP A 97 8.33 27.79 -7.73
CA TRP A 97 7.15 26.93 -7.79
C TRP A 97 5.96 27.69 -8.38
N GLN A 98 5.68 28.87 -7.85
CA GLN A 98 4.59 29.71 -8.35
C GLN A 98 4.74 30.06 -9.84
N LEU A 99 5.98 30.31 -10.28
CA LEU A 99 6.32 30.56 -11.67
C LEU A 99 5.94 29.38 -12.58
N VAL A 100 6.34 28.16 -12.23
CA VAL A 100 6.06 26.95 -13.04
C VAL A 100 4.57 26.62 -13.02
N LEU A 101 3.93 26.73 -11.86
CA LEU A 101 2.51 26.42 -11.64
C LEU A 101 1.56 27.50 -12.16
N SER A 102 2.08 28.63 -12.67
CA SER A 102 1.31 29.78 -13.18
C SER A 102 0.39 30.42 -12.14
N ILE A 103 0.87 30.51 -10.90
CA ILE A 103 0.18 31.09 -9.74
C ILE A 103 1.06 32.17 -9.06
N LEU A 104 1.84 32.91 -9.86
CA LEU A 104 2.77 33.90 -9.35
C LEU A 104 2.07 34.99 -8.52
N GLY A 105 2.46 35.12 -7.26
CA GLY A 105 1.85 36.03 -6.29
C GLY A 105 0.69 35.43 -5.49
N ALA A 106 0.45 34.13 -5.58
CA ALA A 106 -0.54 33.46 -4.73
C ALA A 106 -0.16 33.58 -3.25
N GLU A 107 -1.14 33.97 -2.42
CA GLU A 107 -1.00 34.06 -0.96
C GLU A 107 -1.67 32.89 -0.24
N THR A 108 -2.37 32.03 -0.97
CA THR A 108 -3.07 30.86 -0.45
C THR A 108 -2.58 29.57 -1.11
N GLN A 109 -2.71 28.47 -0.38
CA GLN A 109 -2.30 27.15 -0.84
C GLN A 109 -3.08 26.75 -2.10
N ALA A 110 -2.40 26.20 -3.09
CA ALA A 110 -3.04 25.77 -4.34
C ALA A 110 -4.02 24.58 -4.13
N PHE A 111 -3.79 23.76 -3.10
CA PHE A 111 -4.60 22.60 -2.72
C PHE A 111 -4.27 22.15 -1.28
N GLY A 112 -5.13 21.34 -0.68
CA GLY A 112 -4.88 20.79 0.67
C GLY A 112 -3.96 19.57 0.67
N GLN A 113 -3.27 19.30 1.79
CA GLN A 113 -2.26 18.22 1.92
C GLN A 113 -2.73 16.85 1.42
N SER A 114 -3.93 16.40 1.82
CA SER A 114 -4.44 15.08 1.41
C SER A 114 -4.75 14.95 -0.08
N THR A 115 -4.77 16.07 -0.81
CA THR A 115 -5.03 16.08 -2.26
C THR A 115 -3.91 15.40 -3.04
N LEU A 116 -2.64 15.62 -2.66
CA LEU A 116 -1.50 15.00 -3.35
C LEU A 116 -1.44 13.49 -3.12
N GLN A 117 -1.66 13.04 -1.89
CA GLN A 117 -1.73 11.62 -1.58
C GLN A 117 -2.83 10.93 -2.42
N ALA A 118 -4.06 11.44 -2.35
CA ALA A 118 -5.19 10.88 -3.09
C ALA A 118 -4.97 10.95 -4.62
N PHE A 119 -4.27 11.98 -5.11
CA PHE A 119 -3.90 12.07 -6.52
C PHE A 119 -2.87 11.02 -6.93
N ARG A 120 -1.81 10.79 -6.14
CA ARG A 120 -0.84 9.70 -6.43
C ARG A 120 -1.48 8.32 -6.40
N GLU A 121 -2.31 8.05 -5.40
CA GLU A 121 -3.05 6.78 -5.34
C GLU A 121 -3.93 6.58 -6.57
N ARG A 122 -4.58 7.64 -7.05
CA ARG A 122 -5.36 7.60 -8.31
C ARG A 122 -4.48 7.39 -9.54
N MET A 123 -3.34 8.08 -9.63
CA MET A 123 -2.40 7.89 -10.74
C MET A 123 -1.97 6.43 -10.85
N ILE A 124 -1.57 5.82 -9.72
CA ILE A 124 -1.16 4.41 -9.66
C ILE A 124 -2.33 3.47 -10.03
N ALA A 125 -3.52 3.71 -9.48
CA ALA A 125 -4.70 2.87 -9.74
C ALA A 125 -5.11 2.84 -11.22
N HIS A 126 -4.79 3.91 -11.97
CA HIS A 126 -5.10 4.04 -13.40
C HIS A 126 -3.86 3.87 -14.30
N GLY A 127 -2.69 3.52 -13.76
CA GLY A 127 -1.43 3.41 -14.52
C GLY A 127 -0.90 4.73 -15.08
N MET A 128 -1.42 5.87 -14.62
CA MET A 128 -1.05 7.19 -15.09
C MET A 128 0.29 7.68 -14.53
N ASP A 129 0.80 7.06 -13.48
CA ASP A 129 2.16 7.28 -12.96
C ASP A 129 3.23 6.87 -13.99
N LEU A 130 3.09 5.70 -14.61
CA LEU A 130 3.95 5.24 -15.70
C LEU A 130 3.73 6.06 -16.97
N ARG A 131 2.47 6.34 -17.31
CA ARG A 131 2.14 7.20 -18.46
C ARG A 131 2.71 8.61 -18.34
N MET A 132 2.76 9.17 -17.12
CA MET A 132 3.40 10.46 -16.86
C MET A 132 4.91 10.39 -17.14
N LEU A 133 5.58 9.31 -16.75
CA LEU A 133 6.99 9.09 -17.06
C LEU A 133 7.22 8.96 -18.58
N GLU A 134 6.39 8.19 -19.29
CA GLU A 134 6.39 8.13 -20.77
C GLU A 134 6.28 9.51 -21.39
N ARG A 135 5.33 10.32 -20.90
CA ARG A 135 5.11 11.68 -21.40
C ARG A 135 6.35 12.55 -21.22
N THR A 136 7.05 12.43 -20.09
CA THR A 136 8.32 13.17 -19.90
C THR A 136 9.43 12.71 -20.82
N ILE A 137 9.48 11.42 -21.18
CA ILE A 137 10.45 10.87 -22.14
C ILE A 137 10.16 11.37 -23.55
N GLU A 138 8.88 11.35 -23.96
CA GLU A 138 8.42 11.90 -25.25
C GLU A 138 8.85 13.37 -25.40
N LEU A 139 8.61 14.17 -24.36
CA LEU A 139 8.99 15.58 -24.34
C LEU A 139 10.50 15.76 -24.41
N ALA A 140 11.27 14.98 -23.63
CA ALA A 140 12.73 15.07 -23.64
C ALA A 140 13.31 14.75 -25.03
N LYS A 141 12.79 13.71 -25.71
CA LYS A 141 13.19 13.34 -27.07
C LYS A 141 12.84 14.44 -28.08
N LYS A 142 11.65 15.03 -27.98
CA LYS A 142 11.18 16.08 -28.89
C LYS A 142 11.98 17.38 -28.74
N THR A 143 12.25 17.79 -27.51
CA THR A 143 12.88 19.08 -27.22
C THR A 143 14.39 19.06 -27.37
N GLN A 144 15.02 17.89 -27.26
CA GLN A 144 16.48 17.73 -27.20
C GLN A 144 17.15 18.62 -26.13
N GLY A 145 16.37 19.14 -25.16
CA GLY A 145 16.87 19.97 -24.07
C GLY A 145 17.70 19.19 -23.04
N PHE A 146 17.71 17.87 -23.18
CA PHE A 146 18.56 16.93 -22.48
C PHE A 146 19.22 16.00 -23.49
N ASP A 147 20.50 15.70 -23.27
CA ASP A 147 21.29 14.82 -24.12
C ASP A 147 21.01 13.35 -23.77
N TRP A 148 19.89 12.85 -24.26
CA TRP A 148 19.40 11.50 -23.98
C TRP A 148 20.32 10.41 -24.56
N GLU A 149 21.14 10.73 -25.56
CA GLU A 149 22.13 9.81 -26.14
C GLU A 149 23.26 9.49 -25.17
N LYS A 150 23.47 10.33 -24.15
CA LYS A 150 24.43 10.07 -23.07
C LYS A 150 23.89 9.14 -21.98
N LEU A 151 22.61 8.76 -22.02
CA LEU A 151 22.08 7.81 -21.06
C LEU A 151 22.57 6.39 -21.41
N PRO A 152 22.89 5.56 -20.40
CA PRO A 152 23.14 4.14 -20.63
C PRO A 152 21.97 3.51 -21.39
N THR A 153 22.27 2.78 -22.46
CA THR A 153 21.29 2.03 -23.27
C THR A 153 21.05 0.63 -22.74
N THR A 154 21.84 0.24 -21.75
CA THR A 154 21.74 -1.00 -21.00
C THR A 154 21.66 -0.72 -19.51
N LEU A 155 21.12 -1.67 -18.74
CA LEU A 155 20.99 -1.61 -17.30
C LEU A 155 22.01 -2.50 -16.62
N ARG A 156 22.62 -1.97 -15.56
CA ARG A 156 23.45 -2.72 -14.60
C ARG A 156 22.68 -2.81 -13.29
N LEU A 157 21.93 -3.89 -13.13
CA LEU A 157 20.97 -4.01 -12.02
C LEU A 157 21.63 -4.59 -10.77
N ALA A 158 21.46 -3.93 -9.64
CA ALA A 158 21.64 -4.55 -8.33
C ALA A 158 20.27 -4.91 -7.74
N VAL A 159 20.09 -6.17 -7.38
CA VAL A 159 18.87 -6.67 -6.76
C VAL A 159 19.17 -7.19 -5.36
N ASP A 160 18.48 -6.60 -4.38
CA ASP A 160 18.58 -7.01 -2.98
C ASP A 160 17.21 -6.97 -2.30
N SER A 161 17.08 -7.73 -1.21
CA SER A 161 15.89 -7.70 -0.35
C SER A 161 16.21 -7.11 1.01
N ARG A 162 15.25 -6.39 1.57
CA ARG A 162 15.34 -5.91 2.96
C ARG A 162 14.04 -6.20 3.71
N PRO A 163 14.10 -6.35 5.05
CA PRO A 163 12.88 -6.43 5.85
C PRO A 163 11.96 -5.23 5.63
N LEU A 164 10.67 -5.49 5.54
CA LEU A 164 9.60 -4.50 5.55
C LEU A 164 8.65 -4.88 6.69
N GLU A 165 8.58 -4.04 7.72
CA GLU A 165 7.66 -4.25 8.83
C GLU A 165 6.22 -4.06 8.34
N GLY A 166 5.37 -5.04 8.63
CA GLY A 166 3.97 -4.94 8.27
C GLY A 166 3.21 -4.02 9.23
N ALA A 167 2.24 -3.27 8.71
CA ALA A 167 1.40 -2.38 9.50
C ALA A 167 0.33 -3.13 10.32
N GLY A 168 0.06 -4.41 9.99
CA GLY A 168 -0.93 -5.23 10.67
C GLY A 168 -0.52 -5.57 12.11
N ARG A 169 -1.50 -5.53 13.02
CA ARG A 169 -1.30 -5.90 14.42
C ARG A 169 -0.87 -7.36 14.53
N VAL A 170 0.25 -7.61 15.23
CA VAL A 170 0.71 -8.97 15.51
C VAL A 170 0.13 -9.48 16.81
N GLU A 171 -0.36 -10.73 16.78
CA GLU A 171 -1.16 -11.29 17.85
C GLU A 171 -0.68 -12.68 18.30
N ASP A 172 -0.94 -12.99 19.58
CA ASP A 172 -0.79 -14.33 20.15
C ASP A 172 -1.96 -15.23 19.73
N THR A 173 -1.85 -16.54 19.96
CA THR A 173 -2.87 -17.54 19.54
C THR A 173 -4.27 -17.19 20.04
N ILE A 174 -4.39 -16.71 21.28
CA ILE A 174 -5.68 -16.38 21.91
C ILE A 174 -6.32 -15.19 21.22
N ASN A 175 -5.54 -14.13 20.99
CA ASN A 175 -6.03 -12.95 20.29
C ASN A 175 -6.32 -13.25 18.81
N LEU A 176 -5.50 -14.06 18.12
CA LEU A 176 -5.77 -14.48 16.74
C LEU A 176 -7.11 -15.22 16.63
N LEU A 177 -7.30 -16.27 17.42
CA LEU A 177 -8.54 -17.06 17.42
C LEU A 177 -9.74 -16.20 17.82
N GLY A 178 -9.61 -15.43 18.90
CA GLY A 178 -10.70 -14.62 19.42
C GLY A 178 -11.08 -13.46 18.50
N HIS A 179 -10.12 -12.74 17.89
CA HIS A 179 -10.45 -11.69 16.92
C HIS A 179 -11.01 -12.24 15.60
N ALA A 180 -10.53 -13.40 15.12
CA ALA A 180 -11.12 -14.08 13.98
C ALA A 180 -12.60 -14.46 14.27
N ALA A 181 -12.87 -15.02 15.45
CA ALA A 181 -14.23 -15.35 15.88
C ALA A 181 -15.10 -14.10 16.11
N PHE A 182 -14.55 -12.98 16.61
CA PHE A 182 -15.27 -11.70 16.67
C PHE A 182 -15.63 -11.17 15.28
N LYS A 183 -14.74 -11.30 14.28
CA LYS A 183 -15.06 -10.94 12.89
C LYS A 183 -16.15 -11.84 12.32
N LEU A 184 -16.08 -13.15 12.56
CA LEU A 184 -17.14 -14.09 12.19
C LEU A 184 -18.49 -13.70 12.81
N LEU A 185 -18.48 -13.39 14.11
CA LEU A 185 -19.66 -12.94 14.85
C LEU A 185 -20.26 -11.67 14.24
N ARG A 186 -19.44 -10.67 13.90
CA ARG A 186 -19.89 -9.43 13.24
C ARG A 186 -20.41 -9.66 11.83
N GLY A 187 -19.75 -10.53 11.05
CA GLY A 187 -20.22 -10.92 9.73
C GLY A 187 -21.60 -11.60 9.80
N ALA A 188 -21.78 -12.52 10.75
CA ALA A 188 -23.06 -13.19 10.96
C ALA A 188 -24.14 -12.23 11.48
N ALA A 189 -23.78 -11.31 12.37
CA ALA A 189 -24.68 -10.27 12.87
C ALA A 189 -25.22 -9.40 11.73
N ALA A 190 -24.35 -8.97 10.81
CA ALA A 190 -24.76 -8.20 9.63
C ALA A 190 -25.66 -9.00 8.69
N LEU A 191 -25.36 -10.28 8.44
CA LEU A 191 -26.15 -11.14 7.56
C LEU A 191 -27.54 -11.47 8.12
N LEU A 192 -27.61 -11.78 9.42
CA LEU A 192 -28.84 -12.21 10.09
C LEU A 192 -29.68 -11.05 10.65
N GLU A 193 -29.21 -9.80 10.49
CA GLU A 193 -29.80 -8.59 11.06
C GLU A 193 -30.00 -8.68 12.59
N LEU A 194 -29.04 -9.32 13.28
CA LEU A 194 -29.02 -9.49 14.73
C LEU A 194 -27.87 -8.72 15.37
N LYS A 195 -27.96 -8.48 16.68
CA LYS A 195 -26.82 -7.94 17.43
C LYS A 195 -25.81 -9.05 17.71
N ALA A 196 -24.51 -8.73 17.64
CA ALA A 196 -23.42 -9.67 17.93
C ALA A 196 -23.56 -10.28 19.34
N GLU A 197 -23.99 -9.49 20.32
CA GLU A 197 -24.19 -9.93 21.71
C GLU A 197 -25.31 -10.96 21.83
N GLN A 198 -26.37 -10.83 21.02
CA GLN A 198 -27.47 -11.79 21.00
C GLN A 198 -27.00 -13.14 20.45
N ILE A 199 -26.23 -13.11 19.36
CA ILE A 199 -25.64 -14.32 18.78
C ILE A 199 -24.71 -15.00 19.79
N ALA A 200 -23.81 -14.26 20.42
CA ALA A 200 -22.88 -14.80 21.41
C ALA A 200 -23.61 -15.42 22.62
N ALA A 201 -24.67 -14.76 23.12
CA ALA A 201 -25.49 -15.30 24.20
C ALA A 201 -26.23 -16.59 23.78
N CYS A 202 -26.86 -16.60 22.60
CA CYS A 202 -27.57 -17.77 22.08
C CYS A 202 -26.65 -18.95 21.75
N ALA A 203 -25.41 -18.67 21.34
CA ALA A 203 -24.40 -19.69 21.10
C ALA A 203 -23.74 -20.21 22.39
N GLY A 204 -23.97 -19.58 23.55
CA GLY A 204 -23.32 -19.95 24.80
C GLY A 204 -21.83 -19.58 24.83
N ALA A 205 -21.48 -18.42 24.26
CA ALA A 205 -20.11 -17.93 24.11
C ALA A 205 -19.87 -16.61 24.88
N PRO A 206 -19.95 -16.61 26.23
CA PRO A 206 -19.88 -15.40 27.05
C PRO A 206 -18.55 -14.64 26.97
N VAL A 207 -17.43 -15.27 26.56
CA VAL A 207 -16.14 -14.59 26.38
C VAL A 207 -16.25 -13.45 25.36
N PHE A 208 -17.14 -13.57 24.39
CA PHE A 208 -17.37 -12.58 23.34
C PHE A 208 -18.32 -11.45 23.75
N LEU A 209 -18.88 -11.50 24.97
CA LEU A 209 -19.67 -10.40 25.54
C LEU A 209 -18.79 -9.37 26.27
N ALA A 210 -17.54 -9.72 26.56
CA ALA A 210 -16.59 -8.84 27.22
C ALA A 210 -15.94 -7.85 26.23
N PRO A 211 -15.38 -6.72 26.71
CA PRO A 211 -14.67 -5.77 25.85
C PRO A 211 -13.42 -6.34 25.15
N SER A 212 -12.86 -7.43 25.69
CA SER A 212 -11.75 -8.15 25.08
C SER A 212 -11.80 -9.64 25.46
N ILE A 213 -11.19 -10.49 24.63
CA ILE A 213 -11.10 -11.94 24.87
C ILE A 213 -10.39 -12.24 26.19
N LYS A 214 -9.31 -11.51 26.49
CA LYS A 214 -8.55 -11.73 27.73
C LYS A 214 -9.34 -11.33 28.98
N THR A 215 -10.15 -10.29 28.88
CA THR A 215 -11.09 -9.89 29.94
C THR A 215 -12.21 -10.93 30.10
N GLY A 216 -12.75 -11.45 28.99
CA GLY A 216 -13.83 -12.44 29.03
C GLY A 216 -13.40 -13.81 29.56
N LEU A 217 -12.12 -14.17 29.42
CA LEU A 217 -11.55 -15.39 29.99
C LEU A 217 -11.27 -15.26 31.49
N ASP A 218 -10.98 -14.05 31.99
CA ASP A 218 -10.78 -13.71 33.41
C ASP A 218 -9.87 -14.69 34.17
N ILE A 219 -8.65 -14.91 33.66
CA ILE A 219 -7.65 -15.81 34.24
C ILE A 219 -6.35 -15.10 34.64
N ASP A 220 -5.57 -15.75 35.50
CA ASP A 220 -4.19 -15.37 35.76
C ASP A 220 -3.27 -15.75 34.58
N TRP A 221 -2.79 -14.73 33.85
CA TRP A 221 -1.86 -14.87 32.74
C TRP A 221 -0.41 -15.18 33.16
N PHE A 222 -0.13 -15.38 34.43
CA PHE A 222 1.16 -15.89 34.91
C PHE A 222 1.10 -17.39 35.24
N ASP A 223 -0.11 -17.94 35.41
CA ASP A 223 -0.35 -19.36 35.69
C ASP A 223 -0.40 -20.19 34.38
N PRO A 224 0.53 -21.14 34.17
CA PRO A 224 0.53 -22.00 32.99
C PRO A 224 -0.71 -22.91 32.88
N GLU A 225 -1.28 -23.37 34.00
CA GLU A 225 -2.45 -24.25 33.99
C GLU A 225 -3.70 -23.49 33.57
N GLN A 226 -3.92 -22.30 34.14
CA GLN A 226 -5.03 -21.44 33.74
C GLN A 226 -4.94 -21.01 32.28
N LYS A 227 -3.74 -20.73 31.75
CA LYS A 227 -3.55 -20.48 30.31
C LYS A 227 -3.99 -21.64 29.44
N ALA A 228 -3.66 -22.87 29.85
CA ALA A 228 -4.06 -24.06 29.11
C ALA A 228 -5.59 -24.19 29.13
N ASP A 229 -6.22 -24.02 30.28
CA ASP A 229 -7.68 -24.08 30.41
C ASP A 229 -8.38 -22.95 29.64
N ALA A 230 -7.81 -21.76 29.57
CA ALA A 230 -8.32 -20.66 28.74
C ALA A 230 -8.34 -20.99 27.23
N ILE A 231 -7.36 -21.74 26.73
CA ILE A 231 -7.36 -22.21 25.33
C ILE A 231 -8.49 -23.21 25.10
N VAL A 232 -8.71 -24.13 26.05
CA VAL A 232 -9.81 -25.10 25.99
C VAL A 232 -11.15 -24.36 25.96
N GLU A 233 -11.34 -23.42 26.89
CA GLU A 233 -12.59 -22.69 27.01
C GLU A 233 -12.86 -21.80 25.80
N LEU A 234 -11.85 -21.08 25.30
CA LEU A 234 -11.98 -20.28 24.09
C LEU A 234 -12.34 -21.15 22.89
N THR A 235 -11.66 -22.29 22.70
CA THR A 235 -11.92 -23.18 21.55
C THR A 235 -13.33 -23.73 21.60
N ARG A 236 -13.79 -24.17 22.77
CA ARG A 236 -15.16 -24.65 23.02
C ARG A 236 -16.21 -23.59 22.67
N GLN A 237 -15.99 -22.34 23.07
CA GLN A 237 -16.92 -21.25 22.76
C GLN A 237 -16.90 -20.86 21.29
N ILE A 238 -15.74 -20.93 20.61
CA ILE A 238 -15.66 -20.74 19.15
C ILE A 238 -16.42 -21.86 18.43
N ASP A 239 -16.28 -23.13 18.84
CA ASP A 239 -17.05 -24.24 18.24
C ASP A 239 -18.56 -24.02 18.36
N ALA A 240 -19.01 -23.57 19.54
CA ALA A 240 -20.41 -23.28 19.79
C ALA A 240 -20.92 -22.11 18.91
N LEU A 241 -20.11 -21.06 18.73
CA LEU A 241 -20.38 -19.97 17.79
C LEU A 241 -20.47 -20.45 16.35
N GLU A 242 -19.48 -21.20 15.88
CA GLU A 242 -19.44 -21.69 14.50
C GLU A 242 -20.64 -22.58 14.19
N ALA A 243 -20.98 -23.51 15.10
CA ALA A 243 -22.12 -24.40 14.95
C ALA A 243 -23.46 -23.63 14.94
N TRP A 244 -23.59 -22.62 15.83
CA TRP A 244 -24.78 -21.78 15.85
C TRP A 244 -24.92 -20.97 14.55
N ILE A 245 -23.85 -20.32 14.10
CA ILE A 245 -23.85 -19.49 12.88
C ILE A 245 -24.16 -20.33 11.65
N ARG A 246 -23.53 -21.51 11.49
CA ARG A 246 -23.81 -22.42 10.35
C ARG A 246 -25.27 -22.83 10.30
N ARG A 247 -25.86 -23.15 11.45
CA ARG A 247 -27.27 -23.54 11.55
C ARG A 247 -28.23 -22.40 11.16
N GLN A 248 -27.91 -21.16 11.54
CA GLN A 248 -28.78 -20.01 11.26
C GLN A 248 -28.59 -19.44 9.85
N ALA A 249 -27.35 -19.38 9.36
CA ALA A 249 -27.03 -18.86 8.04
C ALA A 249 -27.33 -19.88 6.92
N GLY A 250 -27.39 -21.18 7.23
CA GLY A 250 -27.64 -22.22 6.23
C GLY A 250 -26.58 -22.20 5.12
N ALA A 251 -27.01 -22.19 3.86
CA ALA A 251 -26.13 -22.16 2.70
C ALA A 251 -25.22 -20.91 2.64
N ALA A 252 -25.68 -19.77 3.19
CA ALA A 252 -24.88 -18.54 3.21
C ALA A 252 -23.62 -18.64 4.07
N ALA A 253 -23.51 -19.65 4.94
CA ALA A 253 -22.28 -19.92 5.69
C ALA A 253 -21.11 -20.34 4.80
N ASP A 254 -21.40 -20.89 3.61
CA ASP A 254 -20.41 -21.35 2.63
C ASP A 254 -20.21 -20.31 1.51
N GLU A 255 -20.69 -19.08 1.69
CA GLU A 255 -20.47 -17.94 0.81
C GLU A 255 -19.61 -16.86 1.49
N ALA A 256 -18.96 -16.01 0.68
CA ALA A 256 -18.22 -14.87 1.20
C ALA A 256 -19.19 -13.82 1.79
N PRO A 257 -18.84 -13.15 2.90
CA PRO A 257 -17.56 -13.21 3.61
C PRO A 257 -17.48 -14.29 4.71
N LEU A 258 -18.57 -15.00 5.04
CA LEU A 258 -18.59 -15.94 6.17
C LEU A 258 -17.64 -17.12 5.96
N LYS A 259 -17.63 -17.70 4.76
CA LYS A 259 -16.73 -18.82 4.43
C LYS A 259 -15.27 -18.48 4.70
N GLU A 260 -14.83 -17.28 4.30
CA GLU A 260 -13.45 -16.84 4.50
C GLU A 260 -13.08 -16.71 5.98
N LEU A 261 -14.05 -16.34 6.82
CA LEU A 261 -13.87 -16.22 8.26
C LEU A 261 -13.81 -17.60 8.94
N PHE A 262 -14.65 -18.54 8.51
CA PHE A 262 -14.55 -19.94 8.92
C PHE A 262 -13.19 -20.55 8.52
N ASP A 263 -12.78 -20.38 7.26
CA ASP A 263 -11.50 -20.86 6.76
C ASP A 263 -10.32 -20.24 7.52
N CYS A 264 -10.44 -18.96 7.91
CA CYS A 264 -9.45 -18.28 8.75
C CYS A 264 -9.34 -18.93 10.14
N ILE A 265 -10.46 -19.21 10.82
CA ILE A 265 -10.45 -19.87 12.14
C ILE A 265 -9.87 -21.28 12.02
N ALA A 266 -10.26 -22.03 10.99
CA ALA A 266 -9.73 -23.37 10.72
C ALA A 266 -8.20 -23.34 10.49
N GLN A 267 -7.71 -22.37 9.69
CA GLN A 267 -6.27 -22.15 9.49
C GLN A 267 -5.55 -21.87 10.83
N LEU A 268 -6.12 -21.00 11.67
CA LEU A 268 -5.54 -20.63 12.96
C LEU A 268 -5.46 -21.82 13.92
N ARG A 269 -6.49 -22.67 13.96
CA ARG A 269 -6.46 -23.91 14.75
C ARG A 269 -5.37 -24.85 14.25
N ALA A 270 -5.30 -25.08 12.94
CA ALA A 270 -4.31 -25.98 12.35
C ALA A 270 -2.86 -25.50 12.55
N GLN A 271 -2.63 -24.18 12.56
CA GLN A 271 -1.28 -23.63 12.74
C GLN A 271 -0.84 -23.55 14.21
N ASP A 272 -1.76 -23.21 15.13
CA ASP A 272 -1.41 -22.82 16.50
C ASP A 272 -1.83 -23.84 17.56
N LEU A 273 -2.71 -24.80 17.25
CA LEU A 273 -3.14 -25.86 18.19
C LEU A 273 -2.54 -27.21 17.79
N GLN A 274 -2.31 -28.07 18.79
CA GLN A 274 -1.94 -29.46 18.56
C GLN A 274 -3.17 -30.23 18.02
N PRO A 275 -3.00 -31.17 17.07
CA PRO A 275 -4.05 -32.13 16.73
C PRO A 275 -4.49 -32.88 17.99
N ASP A 276 -5.78 -33.23 18.08
CA ASP A 276 -6.27 -34.00 19.22
C ASP A 276 -5.45 -35.29 19.37
N PRO A 277 -4.85 -35.55 20.54
CA PRO A 277 -4.07 -36.75 20.74
C PRO A 277 -4.97 -37.99 20.62
N PRO A 278 -4.43 -39.12 20.09
CA PRO A 278 -5.18 -40.37 20.07
C PRO A 278 -5.59 -40.73 21.50
N GLY A 279 -6.89 -40.64 21.81
CA GLY A 279 -7.43 -40.87 23.15
C GLY A 279 -8.19 -39.70 23.80
N GLY A 280 -8.31 -38.55 23.12
CA GLY A 280 -9.11 -37.42 23.59
C GLY A 280 -8.40 -36.60 24.66
N GLY A 281 -7.65 -35.59 24.24
CA GLY A 281 -6.93 -34.66 25.12
C GLY A 281 -7.46 -33.23 25.02
N LYS A 282 -7.10 -32.39 26.00
CA LYS A 282 -7.39 -30.95 25.97
C LYS A 282 -6.62 -30.27 24.82
N PRO A 283 -7.24 -29.34 24.06
CA PRO A 283 -6.52 -28.50 23.11
C PRO A 283 -5.32 -27.80 23.77
N ARG A 284 -4.15 -27.86 23.11
CA ARG A 284 -2.91 -27.22 23.59
C ARG A 284 -2.30 -26.39 22.48
N ILE A 285 -1.65 -25.30 22.85
CA ILE A 285 -0.84 -24.53 21.91
C ILE A 285 0.29 -25.43 21.39
N ARG A 286 0.48 -25.44 20.08
CA ARG A 286 1.52 -26.19 19.40
C ARG A 286 2.91 -25.68 19.79
N GLU A 287 3.84 -26.61 20.01
CA GLU A 287 5.26 -26.27 20.10
C GLU A 287 5.86 -26.04 18.72
N GLY A 288 6.59 -24.92 18.57
CA GLY A 288 7.16 -24.49 17.30
C GLY A 288 6.30 -23.46 16.55
N VAL A 289 6.70 -23.15 15.32
CA VAL A 289 6.03 -22.15 14.47
C VAL A 289 5.69 -22.81 13.13
N ALA A 290 4.42 -22.81 12.75
CA ALA A 290 4.02 -23.31 11.43
C ALA A 290 4.71 -22.52 10.31
N LYS A 291 5.10 -23.20 9.23
CA LYS A 291 5.84 -22.59 8.10
C LYS A 291 5.14 -21.35 7.56
N ASP A 292 3.82 -21.42 7.39
CA ASP A 292 2.99 -20.35 6.85
C ASP A 292 2.13 -19.68 7.94
N ARG A 293 2.63 -19.64 9.18
CA ARG A 293 1.89 -19.08 10.32
C ARG A 293 1.44 -17.64 10.04
N ARG A 294 0.13 -17.43 9.98
CA ARG A 294 -0.49 -16.11 10.00
C ARG A 294 -0.20 -15.42 11.34
N VAL A 295 0.23 -14.16 11.30
CA VAL A 295 0.59 -13.40 12.51
C VAL A 295 -0.36 -12.25 12.81
N SER A 296 -1.24 -11.90 11.88
CA SER A 296 -2.22 -10.81 11.99
C SER A 296 -3.57 -11.23 11.42
N ILE A 297 -4.65 -10.76 12.05
CA ILE A 297 -6.02 -10.88 11.53
C ILE A 297 -6.35 -9.78 10.52
N GLU A 298 -5.71 -8.61 10.63
CA GLU A 298 -5.92 -7.49 9.71
C GLU A 298 -5.08 -7.59 8.44
N ASP A 299 -3.95 -8.30 8.51
CA ASP A 299 -3.12 -8.58 7.35
C ASP A 299 -2.89 -10.11 7.21
N PRO A 300 -3.60 -10.77 6.26
CA PRO A 300 -3.51 -12.21 6.07
C PRO A 300 -2.20 -12.67 5.44
N GLN A 301 -1.40 -11.77 4.85
CA GLN A 301 -0.16 -12.08 4.16
C GLN A 301 1.08 -11.85 5.03
N MET A 302 0.99 -11.08 6.13
CA MET A 302 2.10 -10.92 7.08
C MET A 302 2.58 -12.25 7.64
N ARG A 303 3.91 -12.44 7.64
CA ARG A 303 4.57 -13.63 8.18
C ARG A 303 5.73 -13.24 9.09
N HIS A 304 6.22 -14.20 9.86
CA HIS A 304 7.49 -14.06 10.58
C HIS A 304 8.65 -14.22 9.61
N GLY A 305 9.60 -13.29 9.65
CA GLY A 305 10.87 -13.34 8.93
C GLY A 305 12.07 -13.31 9.85
N ARG A 306 13.23 -13.61 9.28
CA ARG A 306 14.52 -13.53 9.96
C ARG A 306 15.55 -12.84 9.07
N LYS A 307 16.18 -11.79 9.59
CA LYS A 307 17.38 -11.20 8.98
C LYS A 307 18.64 -11.95 9.42
N SER A 308 18.63 -12.50 10.64
CA SER A 308 19.69 -13.37 11.15
C SER A 308 19.11 -14.36 12.16
N LYS A 309 19.94 -15.24 12.74
CA LYS A 309 19.52 -16.15 13.81
C LYS A 309 18.89 -15.40 15.00
N SER A 310 19.39 -14.21 15.32
CA SER A 310 18.94 -13.38 16.46
C SER A 310 17.97 -12.26 16.08
N LYS A 311 17.95 -11.82 14.81
CA LYS A 311 17.08 -10.71 14.37
C LYS A 311 15.86 -11.22 13.60
N ARG A 312 14.71 -11.20 14.26
CA ARG A 312 13.40 -11.51 13.69
C ARG A 312 12.67 -10.22 13.29
N PHE A 313 11.85 -10.30 12.26
CA PHE A 313 10.92 -9.24 11.88
C PHE A 313 9.57 -9.85 11.50
N LYS A 314 8.53 -9.02 11.36
CA LYS A 314 7.17 -9.47 11.10
C LYS A 314 6.58 -8.59 10.01
N GLY A 315 6.18 -9.19 8.90
CA GLY A 315 5.80 -8.44 7.71
C GLY A 315 6.20 -9.16 6.44
N TYR A 316 7.06 -8.48 5.68
CA TYR A 316 7.39 -8.79 4.31
C TYR A 316 8.88 -8.62 4.03
N LYS A 317 9.35 -9.21 2.93
CA LYS A 317 10.61 -8.81 2.28
C LYS A 317 10.24 -7.86 1.15
N GLN A 318 10.81 -6.66 1.16
CA GLN A 318 10.74 -5.78 -0.01
C GLN A 318 12.00 -6.02 -0.84
N HIS A 319 11.80 -6.30 -2.12
CA HIS A 319 12.85 -6.51 -3.10
C HIS A 319 12.96 -5.25 -3.96
N ILE A 320 14.17 -4.84 -4.24
CA ILE A 320 14.45 -3.60 -4.98
C ILE A 320 15.44 -3.95 -6.09
N ALA A 321 15.11 -3.55 -7.32
CA ALA A 321 16.07 -3.51 -8.43
C ALA A 321 16.49 -2.06 -8.64
N ASN A 322 17.78 -1.79 -8.43
CA ASN A 322 18.40 -0.48 -8.60
C ASN A 322 19.35 -0.52 -9.80
N ASP A 323 19.32 0.51 -10.64
CA ASP A 323 20.34 0.70 -11.66
C ASP A 323 21.61 1.31 -11.04
N LEU A 324 22.73 0.62 -11.18
CA LEU A 324 24.00 1.01 -10.57
C LEU A 324 24.61 2.27 -11.18
N ASP A 325 24.25 2.60 -12.43
CA ASP A 325 24.82 3.77 -13.11
C ASP A 325 24.05 5.06 -12.77
N THR A 326 22.74 4.97 -12.53
CA THR A 326 21.88 6.14 -12.24
C THR A 326 21.39 6.21 -10.79
N GLU A 327 21.58 5.15 -10.00
CA GLU A 327 21.03 4.96 -8.65
C GLU A 327 19.49 5.02 -8.58
N LEU A 328 18.82 4.87 -9.72
CA LEU A 328 17.36 4.86 -9.79
C LEU A 328 16.80 3.47 -9.44
N ILE A 329 15.81 3.46 -8.56
CA ILE A 329 14.97 2.29 -8.33
C ILE A 329 14.08 2.09 -9.56
N LEU A 330 14.26 0.98 -10.27
CA LEU A 330 13.54 0.68 -11.51
C LEU A 330 12.41 -0.32 -11.33
N ALA A 331 12.49 -1.16 -10.29
CA ALA A 331 11.44 -2.11 -9.97
C ALA A 331 11.42 -2.43 -8.47
N VAL A 332 10.22 -2.70 -7.97
CA VAL A 332 10.02 -3.15 -6.59
C VAL A 332 9.06 -4.33 -6.55
N SER A 333 9.29 -5.25 -5.62
CA SER A 333 8.31 -6.30 -5.30
C SER A 333 8.27 -6.56 -3.80
N VAL A 334 7.19 -7.18 -3.34
CA VAL A 334 6.98 -7.47 -1.91
C VAL A 334 6.52 -8.91 -1.77
N THR A 335 7.23 -9.69 -0.96
CA THR A 335 6.85 -11.08 -0.65
C THR A 335 6.65 -11.26 0.86
N PRO A 336 5.78 -12.18 1.30
CA PRO A 336 5.68 -12.52 2.72
C PRO A 336 7.02 -12.89 3.32
N ALA A 337 7.27 -12.49 4.58
CA ALA A 337 8.60 -12.60 5.19
C ALA A 337 9.19 -14.01 5.31
N ASN A 338 8.37 -15.06 5.17
CA ASN A 338 8.78 -16.46 5.22
C ASN A 338 9.14 -17.03 3.84
N ARG A 339 8.97 -16.27 2.75
CA ARG A 339 9.28 -16.72 1.39
C ARG A 339 10.78 -16.63 1.08
N PRO A 340 11.34 -17.57 0.29
CA PRO A 340 12.68 -17.44 -0.27
C PRO A 340 12.82 -16.17 -1.11
N GLU A 341 14.01 -15.57 -1.11
CA GLU A 341 14.30 -14.33 -1.82
C GLU A 341 14.08 -14.45 -3.32
N GLY A 342 14.48 -15.59 -3.92
CA GLY A 342 14.29 -15.87 -5.35
C GLY A 342 12.83 -15.84 -5.83
N GLU A 343 11.84 -16.06 -4.97
CA GLU A 343 10.42 -15.92 -5.37
C GLU A 343 10.07 -14.47 -5.75
N GLY A 344 10.78 -13.47 -5.20
CA GLY A 344 10.55 -12.05 -5.51
C GLY A 344 11.10 -11.61 -6.87
N ALA A 345 11.96 -12.41 -7.52
CA ALA A 345 12.62 -12.05 -8.78
C ALA A 345 11.64 -11.99 -9.96
N ALA A 346 10.64 -12.88 -10.01
CA ALA A 346 9.65 -12.90 -11.07
C ALA A 346 8.79 -11.62 -11.07
N ASP A 347 8.37 -11.17 -9.89
CA ASP A 347 7.60 -9.94 -9.74
C ASP A 347 8.44 -8.69 -10.05
N LEU A 348 9.74 -8.70 -9.69
CA LEU A 348 10.66 -7.63 -10.11
C LEU A 348 10.79 -7.55 -11.62
N ALA A 349 10.94 -8.69 -12.31
CA ALA A 349 11.02 -8.72 -13.77
C ALA A 349 9.73 -8.19 -14.41
N LYS A 350 8.56 -8.56 -13.85
CA LYS A 350 7.25 -8.07 -14.30
C LYS A 350 7.05 -6.58 -14.05
N ASP A 351 7.62 -6.04 -12.98
CA ASP A 351 7.56 -4.60 -12.71
C ASP A 351 8.50 -3.83 -13.63
N LEU A 352 9.73 -4.31 -13.79
CA LEU A 352 10.72 -3.74 -14.70
C LEU A 352 10.24 -3.72 -16.16
N SER A 353 9.51 -4.75 -16.60
CA SER A 353 8.96 -4.81 -17.98
C SER A 353 7.92 -3.74 -18.27
N ARG A 354 7.42 -3.03 -17.25
CA ARG A 354 6.50 -1.88 -17.42
C ARG A 354 7.26 -0.56 -17.60
N SER A 355 8.59 -0.59 -17.46
CA SER A 355 9.41 0.61 -17.66
C SER A 355 9.27 1.11 -19.10
N PRO A 356 8.95 2.40 -19.29
CA PRO A 356 8.76 2.95 -20.63
C PRO A 356 10.05 3.09 -21.43
N ARG A 357 11.21 3.00 -20.76
CA ARG A 357 12.51 2.97 -21.44
C ARG A 357 12.78 1.61 -22.10
N ASN A 358 12.25 0.52 -21.53
CA ASN A 358 12.45 -0.86 -22.00
C ASN A 358 13.93 -1.19 -22.28
N ASP A 359 14.84 -0.71 -21.42
CA ASP A 359 16.28 -0.88 -21.59
C ASP A 359 16.66 -2.36 -21.44
N LYS A 360 17.70 -2.78 -22.16
CA LYS A 360 18.22 -4.16 -22.06
C LYS A 360 19.04 -4.32 -20.78
N ILE A 361 18.84 -5.43 -20.08
CA ILE A 361 19.68 -5.78 -18.92
C ILE A 361 20.98 -6.39 -19.44
N ASP A 362 22.12 -5.79 -19.07
CA ASP A 362 23.45 -6.28 -19.44
C ASP A 362 24.10 -7.04 -18.28
N GLU A 363 24.00 -6.49 -17.08
CA GLU A 363 24.55 -7.11 -15.86
C GLU A 363 23.49 -7.17 -14.75
N VAL A 364 23.51 -8.26 -13.98
CA VAL A 364 22.69 -8.44 -12.78
C VAL A 364 23.57 -8.87 -11.61
N TYR A 365 23.59 -8.03 -10.58
CA TYR A 365 24.29 -8.25 -9.31
C TYR A 365 23.27 -8.68 -8.27
N ILE A 366 23.33 -9.95 -7.88
CA ILE A 366 22.43 -10.58 -6.91
C ILE A 366 23.21 -11.38 -5.87
N ASP A 367 22.64 -11.50 -4.68
CA ASP A 367 23.06 -12.51 -3.72
C ASP A 367 22.57 -13.91 -4.17
N ARG A 368 23.27 -14.96 -3.74
CA ARG A 368 22.95 -16.36 -4.00
C ARG A 368 21.54 -16.74 -3.55
N ALA A 369 20.93 -16.01 -2.62
CA ALA A 369 19.55 -16.22 -2.19
C ALA A 369 18.51 -16.03 -3.32
N TYR A 370 18.90 -15.36 -4.42
CA TYR A 370 18.05 -15.17 -5.61
C TYR A 370 18.22 -16.24 -6.69
N VAL A 371 19.11 -17.23 -6.50
CA VAL A 371 19.45 -18.29 -7.48
C VAL A 371 18.91 -19.64 -7.05
#